data_AF-L8FML0-F1
#
_entry.id   AF-L8FML0-F1
#
_cell.length_a   1.000
_cell.length_b   1.000
_cell.length_c   1.000
_cell.angle_alpha   90.00
_cell.angle_beta   90.00
_cell.angle_gamma   90.00
#
_symmetry.space_group_name_H-M   'P 1'
#
loop_
_entity.id
_entity.type
_entity.pdbx_description
1 polymer ?
#
loop_
_entity_poly.entity_id
_entity_poly.type
_entity_poly.pdbx_seq_one_letter_code
_entity_poly.pdbx_strand_id
1 'polypeptide(L)'
;MAETVECWWLAKRADDIAAALTRIRTSPLPSHSHADITNVISEVLHSGSLLRDLSDLLRIYRDRVSLVRGFLGILAPCLGRSVEDIRPSMYEATVLKTLIEKTLRLRAARGIEAPRTLPLLPLWSQVRIPQTGQIHWAQQIFDRKHAMTRMRHQVVSCCYAPSMPDAALETPPGSTVLFKLKFNQNTLSVVLYLPPYPPTAARLLCRWTARDGSPAYASRGLHELRIKRKGCALKLERWSLERGKPEEWLVLYFKGWEKMVLFHDVFAVLKQHCPRTVMCDPEELMLGEERKLFRGRITTASTPHILTLYLDKTTSTPRLSATIPHGPLKRSPVWTAFVHPDSLKPENFRRRARKVLLKKLDMNVYDQGYEGRRRGRGGEMVLGFCEDGDAEAFLSAWKALAKEAAL
;
A
#
# COMPACT_ATOMS: atom_id res chain seq x y z
N MET A 1 14.22 -14.82 -15.58
CA MET A 1 13.80 -15.46 -14.31
C MET A 1 14.98 -15.76 -13.38
N ALA A 2 16.17 -16.08 -13.89
CA ALA A 2 17.37 -16.16 -13.04
C ALA A 2 17.60 -14.84 -12.25
N GLU A 3 17.34 -13.70 -12.87
CA GLU A 3 17.50 -12.35 -12.33
C GLU A 3 16.57 -12.07 -11.14
N THR A 4 15.32 -12.54 -11.20
CA THR A 4 14.37 -12.40 -10.08
C THR A 4 14.81 -13.20 -8.85
N VAL A 5 15.51 -14.32 -9.06
CA VAL A 5 16.09 -15.16 -8.01
C VAL A 5 17.42 -14.56 -7.52
N GLU A 6 18.25 -14.03 -8.43
CA GLU A 6 19.50 -13.31 -8.12
C GLU A 6 19.24 -12.10 -7.23
N CYS A 7 18.27 -11.24 -7.58
CA CYS A 7 17.80 -10.13 -6.72
C CYS A 7 17.49 -10.59 -5.29
N TRP A 8 16.87 -11.77 -5.13
CA TRP A 8 16.55 -12.29 -3.80
C TRP A 8 17.79 -12.71 -3.02
N TRP A 9 18.71 -13.47 -3.63
CA TRP A 9 19.91 -13.92 -2.94
C TRP A 9 20.87 -12.77 -2.62
N LEU A 10 20.95 -11.76 -3.49
CA LEU A 10 21.63 -10.50 -3.19
C LEU A 10 20.97 -9.76 -2.01
N ALA A 11 19.63 -9.80 -1.90
CA ALA A 11 18.92 -9.24 -0.75
C ALA A 11 19.15 -10.04 0.55
N LYS A 12 19.23 -11.37 0.49
CA LYS A 12 19.55 -12.22 1.65
C LYS A 12 20.98 -11.96 2.13
N ARG A 13 21.94 -11.88 1.20
CA ARG A 13 23.34 -11.52 1.48
C ARG A 13 23.46 -10.17 2.17
N ALA A 14 22.62 -9.19 1.82
CA ALA A 14 22.55 -7.91 2.52
C ALA A 14 22.10 -8.10 3.99
N ASP A 15 21.08 -8.91 4.26
CA ASP A 15 20.67 -9.22 5.65
C ASP A 15 21.80 -9.92 6.44
N ASP A 16 22.48 -10.89 5.82
CA ASP A 16 23.57 -11.65 6.45
C ASP A 16 24.74 -10.72 6.85
N ILE A 17 25.09 -9.76 5.99
CA ILE A 17 26.12 -8.76 6.28
C ILE A 17 25.65 -7.77 7.36
N ALA A 18 24.40 -7.30 7.31
CA ALA A 18 23.83 -6.46 8.35
C ALA A 18 23.81 -7.17 9.74
N ALA A 19 23.58 -8.48 9.77
CA ALA A 19 23.66 -9.30 10.98
C ALA A 19 25.11 -9.49 11.47
N ALA A 20 26.09 -9.64 10.56
CA ALA A 20 27.52 -9.65 10.92
C ALA A 20 27.97 -8.30 11.52
N LEU A 21 27.64 -7.19 10.86
CA LEU A 21 27.89 -5.83 11.36
C LEU A 21 27.23 -5.57 12.72
N THR A 22 26.01 -6.05 12.93
CA THR A 22 25.31 -5.91 14.21
C THR A 22 26.05 -6.60 15.36
N ARG A 23 26.70 -7.76 15.10
CA ARG A 23 27.55 -8.45 16.09
C ARG A 23 28.84 -7.70 16.38
N ILE A 24 29.50 -7.14 15.36
CA ILE A 24 30.68 -6.29 15.52
C ILE A 24 30.34 -5.06 16.38
N ARG A 25 29.20 -4.42 16.13
CA ARG A 25 28.70 -3.29 16.91
C ARG A 25 28.39 -3.62 18.38
N THR A 26 28.22 -4.89 18.75
CA THR A 26 28.04 -5.29 20.16
C THR A 26 29.35 -5.58 20.89
N SER A 27 30.49 -5.55 20.20
CA SER A 27 31.83 -5.62 20.81
C SER A 27 32.23 -4.26 21.43
N PRO A 28 33.18 -4.25 22.39
CA PRO A 28 33.69 -3.00 22.98
C PRO A 28 34.48 -2.20 21.93
N LEU A 29 33.81 -1.22 21.32
CA LEU A 29 34.34 -0.29 20.32
C LEU A 29 34.20 1.16 20.80
N PRO A 30 35.01 2.11 20.27
CA PRO A 30 34.87 3.53 20.56
C PRO A 30 33.49 4.07 20.18
N SER A 31 32.96 5.01 20.97
CA SER A 31 31.58 5.53 20.83
C SER A 31 31.23 6.10 19.45
N HIS A 32 32.21 6.65 18.72
CA HIS A 32 32.01 7.15 17.36
C HIS A 32 31.79 6.01 16.35
N SER A 33 32.57 4.93 16.43
CA SER A 33 32.46 3.77 15.53
C SER A 33 31.08 3.09 15.61
N HIS A 34 30.40 3.16 16.76
CA HIS A 34 29.03 2.64 16.90
C HIS A 34 28.02 3.40 16.04
N ALA A 35 28.20 4.70 15.84
CA ALA A 35 27.31 5.51 15.01
C ALA A 35 27.50 5.17 13.53
N ASP A 36 28.75 5.08 13.07
CA ASP A 36 29.09 4.74 11.70
C ASP A 36 28.61 3.33 11.35
N ILE A 37 28.93 2.32 12.18
CA ILE A 37 28.43 0.94 11.98
C ILE A 37 26.89 0.87 12.04
N THR A 38 26.24 1.67 12.90
CA THR A 38 24.76 1.75 12.93
C THR A 38 24.20 2.32 11.63
N ASN A 39 24.86 3.33 11.06
CA ASN A 39 24.58 3.79 9.71
C ASN A 39 24.76 2.61 8.75
N VAL A 40 25.94 1.97 8.66
CA VAL A 40 26.16 0.88 7.69
C VAL A 40 25.12 -0.24 7.75
N ILE A 41 24.79 -0.76 8.93
CA ILE A 41 23.74 -1.77 9.11
C ILE A 41 22.42 -1.27 8.52
N SER A 42 22.05 -0.06 8.92
CA SER A 42 20.86 0.64 8.45
C SER A 42 20.86 0.77 6.92
N GLU A 43 22.03 1.10 6.37
CA GLU A 43 22.32 1.26 4.96
C GLU A 43 22.11 -0.05 4.21
N VAL A 44 22.78 -1.12 4.61
CA VAL A 44 22.75 -2.43 3.97
C VAL A 44 21.32 -3.00 3.91
N LEU A 45 20.57 -2.92 5.02
CA LEU A 45 19.17 -3.36 5.09
C LEU A 45 18.24 -2.61 4.12
N HIS A 46 18.54 -1.36 3.77
CA HIS A 46 17.74 -0.60 2.79
C HIS A 46 17.91 -1.17 1.38
N SER A 47 19.14 -1.46 0.95
CA SER A 47 19.39 -2.10 -0.34
C SER A 47 18.83 -3.52 -0.42
N GLY A 48 18.96 -4.32 0.65
CA GLY A 48 18.28 -5.62 0.74
C GLY A 48 16.76 -5.48 0.54
N SER A 49 16.15 -4.47 1.17
CA SER A 49 14.72 -4.16 0.97
C SER A 49 14.38 -3.78 -0.48
N LEU A 50 15.20 -2.97 -1.15
CA LEU A 50 14.99 -2.58 -2.55
C LEU A 50 15.18 -3.75 -3.53
N LEU A 51 16.12 -4.66 -3.26
CA LEU A 51 16.34 -5.85 -4.07
C LEU A 51 15.17 -6.85 -3.97
N ARG A 52 14.54 -7.00 -2.79
CA ARG A 52 13.27 -7.74 -2.67
C ARG A 52 12.16 -7.06 -3.47
N ASP A 53 12.10 -5.73 -3.47
CA ASP A 53 11.13 -5.01 -4.29
C ASP A 53 11.33 -5.22 -5.78
N LEU A 54 12.58 -5.22 -6.23
CA LEU A 54 12.94 -5.48 -7.60
C LEU A 54 12.58 -6.91 -8.03
N SER A 55 12.84 -7.90 -7.16
CA SER A 55 12.40 -9.29 -7.35
C SER A 55 10.88 -9.41 -7.51
N ASP A 56 10.11 -8.72 -6.66
CA ASP A 56 8.64 -8.70 -6.73
C ASP A 56 8.12 -8.01 -8.01
N LEU A 57 8.69 -6.87 -8.39
CA LEU A 57 8.22 -6.06 -9.53
C LEU A 57 8.60 -6.66 -10.88
N LEU A 58 9.79 -7.26 -11.01
CA LEU A 58 10.23 -7.93 -12.24
C LEU A 58 9.39 -9.15 -12.61
N ARG A 59 8.73 -9.79 -11.63
CA ARG A 59 7.79 -10.89 -11.87
C ARG A 59 6.53 -10.45 -12.61
N ILE A 60 6.17 -9.17 -12.48
CA ILE A 60 5.02 -8.53 -13.11
C ILE A 60 5.45 -7.83 -14.41
N TYR A 61 6.54 -7.05 -14.36
CA TYR A 61 7.12 -6.36 -15.50
C TYR A 61 8.22 -7.20 -16.19
N ARG A 62 7.86 -8.41 -16.65
CA ARG A 62 8.79 -9.39 -17.24
C ARG A 62 9.61 -8.81 -18.40
N ASP A 63 9.00 -7.96 -19.22
CA ASP A 63 9.62 -7.33 -20.40
C ASP A 63 10.74 -6.32 -20.03
N ARG A 64 10.84 -5.94 -18.75
CA ARG A 64 11.85 -4.99 -18.23
C ARG A 64 13.05 -5.69 -17.56
N VAL A 65 13.07 -7.03 -17.51
CA VAL A 65 14.17 -7.80 -16.89
C VAL A 65 15.52 -7.54 -17.59
N SER A 66 15.53 -7.40 -18.92
CA SER A 66 16.73 -7.10 -19.71
C SER A 66 17.40 -5.77 -19.30
N LEU A 67 16.60 -4.72 -19.07
CA LEU A 67 17.07 -3.42 -18.60
C LEU A 67 17.72 -3.51 -17.22
N VAL A 68 17.21 -4.39 -16.34
CA VAL A 68 17.71 -4.52 -14.96
C VAL A 68 18.96 -5.41 -14.88
N ARG A 69 19.12 -6.40 -15.77
CA ARG A 69 20.27 -7.31 -15.79
C ARG A 69 21.62 -6.56 -15.82
N GLY A 70 21.71 -5.48 -16.60
CA GLY A 70 22.91 -4.63 -16.66
C GLY A 70 23.29 -3.96 -15.33
N PHE A 71 22.32 -3.70 -14.45
CA PHE A 71 22.57 -3.10 -13.13
C PHE A 71 22.89 -4.14 -12.05
N LEU A 72 22.33 -5.35 -12.15
CA LEU A 72 22.67 -6.45 -11.24
C LEU A 72 24.16 -6.82 -11.34
N GLY A 73 24.73 -6.82 -12.55
CA GLY A 73 26.17 -7.01 -12.75
C GLY A 73 27.07 -5.95 -12.09
N ILE A 74 26.54 -4.75 -11.78
CA ILE A 74 27.27 -3.70 -11.04
C ILE A 74 27.08 -3.88 -9.52
N LEU A 75 25.91 -4.34 -9.08
CA LEU A 75 25.53 -4.49 -7.67
C LEU A 75 26.11 -5.76 -7.03
N ALA A 76 26.16 -6.88 -7.76
CA ALA A 76 26.62 -8.17 -7.23
C ALA A 76 28.08 -8.12 -6.70
N PRO A 77 29.05 -7.47 -7.37
CA PRO A 77 30.39 -7.27 -6.82
C PRO A 77 30.43 -6.38 -5.57
N CYS A 78 29.53 -5.39 -5.47
CA CYS A 78 29.48 -4.47 -4.34
C CYS A 78 29.01 -5.20 -3.07
N LEU A 79 27.88 -5.92 -3.16
CA LEU A 79 27.39 -6.82 -2.09
C LEU A 79 28.33 -8.01 -1.85
N GLY A 80 29.21 -8.28 -2.81
CA GLY A 80 30.39 -9.13 -2.68
C GLY A 80 31.26 -8.79 -1.46
N ARG A 81 31.34 -7.51 -1.05
CA ARG A 81 32.31 -7.00 -0.06
C ARG A 81 31.74 -5.97 0.95
N SER A 82 30.42 -5.81 1.10
CA SER A 82 29.80 -4.56 1.61
C SER A 82 29.64 -4.41 3.14
N VAL A 83 30.73 -4.17 3.89
CA VAL A 83 30.73 -3.88 5.33
C VAL A 83 30.71 -2.36 5.65
N GLU A 84 30.61 -1.44 4.67
CA GLU A 84 30.81 0.02 4.90
C GLU A 84 29.68 1.03 4.52
N ASP A 85 28.83 0.87 3.48
CA ASP A 85 28.16 2.05 2.87
C ASP A 85 27.00 1.78 1.86
N ILE A 86 25.72 2.22 2.04
CA ILE A 86 24.65 2.16 0.98
C ILE A 86 23.38 3.13 1.04
N ARG A 87 23.09 4.03 2.02
CA ARG A 87 21.67 4.45 2.34
C ARG A 87 20.97 5.62 1.60
N PRO A 88 20.39 6.65 2.27
CA PRO A 88 18.98 6.91 2.04
C PRO A 88 18.79 8.00 0.98
N SER A 89 17.66 8.12 0.30
CA SER A 89 16.55 7.19 0.04
C SER A 89 15.98 7.57 -1.35
N MET A 90 15.01 6.83 -1.90
CA MET A 90 14.52 7.01 -3.27
C MET A 90 13.04 6.66 -3.42
N TYR A 91 12.33 7.37 -4.31
CA TYR A 91 11.08 6.93 -4.96
C TYR A 91 10.91 7.60 -6.34
N GLU A 92 10.22 6.93 -7.27
CA GLU A 92 9.84 7.33 -8.65
C GLU A 92 10.96 7.52 -9.69
N ALA A 93 11.16 6.55 -10.61
CA ALA A 93 12.08 6.54 -11.78
C ALA A 93 13.59 6.72 -11.47
N THR A 94 13.91 7.68 -10.60
CA THR A 94 15.06 7.72 -9.69
C THR A 94 15.39 6.38 -9.04
N VAL A 95 14.44 5.46 -8.86
CA VAL A 95 14.72 4.15 -8.23
C VAL A 95 15.79 3.36 -8.99
N LEU A 96 15.95 3.57 -10.29
CA LEU A 96 17.08 3.03 -11.06
C LEU A 96 18.26 4.01 -11.09
N LYS A 97 18.01 5.28 -11.45
CA LYS A 97 19.05 6.33 -11.58
C LYS A 97 19.88 6.52 -10.31
N THR A 98 19.24 6.48 -9.14
CA THR A 98 19.86 6.74 -7.85
C THR A 98 20.33 5.45 -7.16
N LEU A 99 19.90 4.28 -7.63
CA LEU A 99 20.59 3.02 -7.36
C LEU A 99 21.99 3.06 -8.01
N ILE A 100 22.08 3.55 -9.25
CA ILE A 100 23.34 3.79 -9.97
C ILE A 100 24.19 4.85 -9.25
N GLU A 101 23.63 6.05 -8.97
CA GLU A 101 24.38 7.13 -8.29
C GLU A 101 24.90 6.72 -6.90
N LYS A 102 24.11 5.99 -6.11
CA LYS A 102 24.57 5.45 -4.81
C LYS A 102 25.62 4.37 -4.97
N THR A 103 25.48 3.49 -5.96
CA THR A 103 26.49 2.46 -6.26
C THR A 103 27.82 3.08 -6.72
N LEU A 104 27.78 4.21 -7.45
CA LEU A 104 29.00 4.95 -7.82
C LEU A 104 29.68 5.60 -6.60
N ARG A 105 28.92 6.17 -5.65
CA ARG A 105 29.49 6.68 -4.38
C ARG A 105 30.14 5.56 -3.56
N LEU A 106 29.47 4.42 -3.47
CA LEU A 106 29.96 3.19 -2.86
C LEU A 106 31.32 2.73 -3.41
N ARG A 107 31.48 2.81 -4.74
CA ARG A 107 32.75 2.46 -5.39
C ARG A 107 33.85 3.47 -5.07
N ALA A 108 33.53 4.77 -5.08
CA ALA A 108 34.48 5.83 -4.76
C ALA A 108 34.99 5.74 -3.31
N ALA A 109 34.10 5.50 -2.34
CA ALA A 109 34.46 5.29 -0.93
C ALA A 109 35.39 4.08 -0.71
N ARG A 110 35.38 3.13 -1.64
CA ARG A 110 36.15 1.87 -1.60
C ARG A 110 37.40 1.87 -2.48
N GLY A 111 37.77 3.02 -3.06
CA GLY A 111 38.90 3.14 -3.99
C GLY A 111 38.74 2.32 -5.29
N ILE A 112 37.51 1.92 -5.63
CA ILE A 112 37.21 1.13 -6.84
C ILE A 112 36.93 2.12 -7.98
N GLU A 113 37.74 2.10 -9.05
CA GLU A 113 37.51 2.93 -10.24
C GLU A 113 36.06 2.86 -10.72
N ALA A 114 35.53 3.98 -11.20
CA ALA A 114 34.23 3.99 -11.89
C ALA A 114 34.29 3.03 -13.10
N PRO A 115 33.19 2.31 -13.42
CA PRO A 115 33.18 1.44 -14.59
C PRO A 115 33.49 2.27 -15.85
N ARG A 116 34.55 1.91 -16.59
CA ARG A 116 34.99 2.64 -17.81
C ARG A 116 33.88 2.78 -18.85
N THR A 117 32.95 1.83 -18.84
CA THR A 117 31.62 1.96 -19.42
C THR A 117 30.58 1.70 -18.33
N LEU A 118 29.86 2.74 -17.90
CA LEU A 118 28.47 2.53 -17.50
C LEU A 118 27.75 1.89 -18.71
N PRO A 119 26.85 0.91 -18.51
CA PRO A 119 25.96 0.52 -19.60
C PRO A 119 25.23 1.79 -20.01
N LEU A 120 25.49 2.26 -21.24
CA LEU A 120 24.77 3.38 -21.80
C LEU A 120 23.29 3.05 -21.60
N LEU A 121 22.57 3.92 -20.88
CA LEU A 121 21.13 3.94 -21.03
C LEU A 121 20.92 4.07 -22.54
N PRO A 122 20.30 3.10 -23.24
CA PRO A 122 19.87 3.38 -24.59
C PRO A 122 19.06 4.67 -24.51
N LEU A 123 19.21 5.58 -25.48
CA LEU A 123 18.64 6.95 -25.39
C LEU A 123 17.10 6.95 -25.19
N TRP A 124 16.50 5.77 -25.31
CA TRP A 124 15.27 5.30 -24.71
C TRP A 124 15.23 5.35 -23.15
N SER A 125 16.05 6.15 -22.47
CA SER A 125 15.60 6.80 -21.22
C SER A 125 14.42 7.75 -21.49
N GLN A 126 14.18 8.07 -22.77
CA GLN A 126 12.89 8.49 -23.32
C GLN A 126 12.00 7.33 -23.85
N VAL A 127 12.07 6.10 -23.31
CA VAL A 127 10.83 5.32 -23.18
C VAL A 127 9.97 6.05 -22.15
N ARG A 128 9.37 7.17 -22.59
CA ARG A 128 7.98 7.42 -22.26
C ARG A 128 7.27 6.16 -22.72
N ILE A 129 7.11 5.21 -21.79
CA ILE A 129 6.04 4.24 -21.91
C ILE A 129 4.83 5.15 -22.02
N PRO A 130 4.14 5.21 -23.16
CA PRO A 130 2.91 5.96 -23.18
C PRO A 130 2.05 5.25 -22.14
N GLN A 131 1.78 5.92 -21.01
CA GLN A 131 0.67 5.53 -20.17
C GLN A 131 -0.55 5.86 -21.01
N THR A 132 -0.91 4.93 -21.90
CA THR A 132 -2.11 4.93 -22.72
C THR A 132 -3.28 4.65 -21.78
N GLY A 133 -3.53 5.59 -20.87
CA GLY A 133 -4.33 5.38 -19.68
C GLY A 133 -4.06 6.44 -18.63
N GLN A 134 -5.14 6.99 -18.11
CA GLN A 134 -5.18 7.81 -16.91
C GLN A 134 -4.63 7.01 -15.71
N ILE A 135 -3.71 7.58 -14.92
CA ILE A 135 -3.14 6.92 -13.73
C ILE A 135 -4.27 6.39 -12.84
N HIS A 136 -4.27 5.07 -12.59
CA HIS A 136 -5.33 4.42 -11.83
C HIS A 136 -5.45 5.01 -10.41
N TRP A 137 -6.68 5.26 -9.97
CA TRP A 137 -6.96 5.96 -8.70
C TRP A 137 -6.30 5.29 -7.49
N ALA A 138 -6.23 3.96 -7.47
CA ALA A 138 -5.61 3.21 -6.37
C ALA A 138 -4.12 3.53 -6.21
N GLN A 139 -3.41 3.79 -7.31
CA GLN A 139 -2.01 4.20 -7.29
C GLN A 139 -1.90 5.60 -6.67
N GLN A 140 -2.70 6.56 -7.17
CA GLN A 140 -2.78 7.93 -6.64
C GLN A 140 -3.12 8.00 -5.14
N ILE A 141 -3.84 7.01 -4.61
CA ILE A 141 -4.13 6.91 -3.17
C ILE A 141 -2.88 6.48 -2.42
N PHE A 142 -2.23 5.38 -2.78
CA PHE A 142 -1.09 4.87 -2.01
C PHE A 142 0.22 5.67 -2.18
N ASP A 143 0.34 6.46 -3.24
CA ASP A 143 1.45 7.40 -3.45
C ASP A 143 1.37 8.65 -2.52
N ARG A 144 0.19 8.95 -1.96
CA ARG A 144 0.01 10.07 -1.01
C ARG A 144 0.58 9.76 0.37
N LYS A 145 1.06 10.81 1.04
CA LYS A 145 1.32 10.79 2.48
C LYS A 145 -0.02 10.81 3.23
N HIS A 146 -0.38 9.69 3.84
CA HIS A 146 -1.49 9.61 4.78
C HIS A 146 -1.03 9.93 6.19
N ALA A 147 -1.97 10.34 7.04
CA ALA A 147 -1.81 10.28 8.47
C ALA A 147 -1.53 8.83 8.93
N MET A 148 -1.07 8.70 10.18
CA MET A 148 -0.65 7.43 10.75
C MET A 148 -1.05 7.36 12.23
N THR A 149 -2.34 7.21 12.47
CA THR A 149 -2.89 6.76 13.75
C THR A 149 -2.31 5.38 14.08
N ARG A 150 -1.43 5.35 15.09
CA ARG A 150 -0.64 4.16 15.44
C ARG A 150 -1.52 3.07 16.05
N MET A 151 -1.53 1.91 15.41
CA MET A 151 -2.14 0.70 15.94
C MET A 151 -1.08 -0.16 16.64
N ARG A 152 -1.36 -0.57 17.88
CA ARG A 152 -0.41 -1.33 18.72
C ARG A 152 -0.63 -2.83 18.57
N HIS A 153 0.35 -3.52 17.99
CA HIS A 153 0.40 -4.99 17.94
C HIS A 153 1.85 -5.47 18.00
N GLN A 154 2.07 -6.67 18.54
CA GLN A 154 3.37 -7.37 18.50
C GLN A 154 3.39 -8.52 17.48
N VAL A 155 2.21 -8.94 17.00
CA VAL A 155 2.06 -10.07 16.05
C VAL A 155 2.56 -9.68 14.66
N VAL A 156 3.18 -10.63 13.97
CA VAL A 156 3.67 -10.49 12.58
C VAL A 156 2.59 -10.87 11.56
N SER A 157 2.70 -10.33 10.35
CA SER A 157 1.84 -10.73 9.22
C SER A 157 2.25 -12.11 8.70
N CYS A 158 1.30 -12.96 8.32
CA CYS A 158 1.56 -14.35 7.93
C CYS A 158 0.83 -14.69 6.63
N CYS A 159 1.50 -15.42 5.74
CA CYS A 159 0.86 -16.09 4.61
C CYS A 159 0.81 -17.60 4.90
N TYR A 160 -0.35 -18.20 4.66
CA TYR A 160 -0.64 -19.61 4.90
C TYR A 160 -0.80 -20.40 3.59
N ALA A 161 -0.54 -19.74 2.46
CA ALA A 161 -0.58 -20.36 1.14
C ALA A 161 0.60 -21.32 0.96
N PRO A 162 0.43 -22.43 0.21
CA PRO A 162 1.57 -23.15 -0.34
C PRO A 162 2.34 -22.24 -1.30
N SER A 163 3.67 -22.39 -1.35
CA SER A 163 4.49 -21.66 -2.32
C SER A 163 4.16 -22.15 -3.74
N MET A 164 3.81 -21.24 -4.62
CA MET A 164 3.54 -21.50 -6.03
C MET A 164 4.84 -21.40 -6.84
N PRO A 165 5.15 -22.36 -7.73
CA PRO A 165 6.24 -22.22 -8.68
C PRO A 165 5.97 -21.06 -9.66
N ASP A 166 7.03 -20.48 -10.21
CA ASP A 166 6.95 -19.30 -11.09
C ASP A 166 6.04 -19.49 -12.32
N ALA A 167 5.92 -20.73 -12.81
CA ALA A 167 4.96 -21.10 -13.84
C ALA A 167 3.51 -20.88 -13.39
N ALA A 168 3.13 -21.37 -12.19
CA ALA A 168 1.77 -21.31 -11.66
C ALA A 168 1.36 -19.93 -11.11
N LEU A 169 2.28 -18.97 -11.00
CA LEU A 169 1.93 -17.59 -10.67
C LEU A 169 1.21 -16.88 -11.82
N GLU A 170 1.43 -17.31 -13.07
CA GLU A 170 0.78 -16.87 -14.32
C GLU A 170 0.48 -15.37 -14.38
N THR A 171 1.44 -14.51 -14.01
CA THR A 171 1.27 -13.06 -14.16
C THR A 171 1.31 -12.70 -15.64
N PRO A 172 0.20 -12.25 -16.26
CA PRO A 172 0.18 -12.05 -17.71
C PRO A 172 1.06 -10.86 -18.11
N PRO A 173 1.75 -10.91 -19.27
CA PRO A 173 2.52 -9.76 -19.78
C PRO A 173 1.60 -8.55 -19.98
N GLY A 174 2.12 -7.33 -19.78
CA GLY A 174 1.31 -6.11 -19.77
C GLY A 174 0.51 -5.85 -18.47
N SER A 175 0.66 -6.68 -17.43
CA SER A 175 0.07 -6.41 -16.12
C SER A 175 0.59 -5.10 -15.51
N THR A 176 -0.30 -4.33 -14.87
CA THR A 176 0.02 -3.03 -14.25
C THR A 176 -0.07 -3.11 -12.73
N VAL A 177 0.99 -2.72 -12.03
CA VAL A 177 1.01 -2.63 -10.56
C VAL A 177 0.23 -1.42 -10.08
N LEU A 178 -0.69 -1.63 -9.13
CA LEU A 178 -1.44 -0.55 -8.47
C LEU A 178 -0.69 0.00 -7.27
N PHE A 179 -0.21 -0.88 -6.39
CA PHE A 179 0.62 -0.50 -5.23
C PHE A 179 1.30 -1.72 -4.61
N LYS A 180 2.31 -1.48 -3.77
CA LYS A 180 2.98 -2.47 -2.94
C LYS A 180 2.94 -2.06 -1.47
N LEU A 181 2.59 -2.99 -0.58
CA LEU A 181 2.76 -2.83 0.87
C LEU A 181 3.78 -3.83 1.42
N LYS A 182 4.60 -3.35 2.36
CA LYS A 182 5.64 -4.12 3.05
C LYS A 182 5.23 -4.37 4.49
N PHE A 183 5.38 -5.61 4.93
CA PHE A 183 5.13 -6.06 6.30
C PHE A 183 6.41 -6.72 6.86
N ASN A 184 6.49 -6.90 8.18
CA ASN A 184 7.58 -7.64 8.83
C ASN A 184 8.99 -7.26 8.33
N GLN A 185 9.30 -5.97 8.23
CA GLN A 185 10.59 -5.46 7.70
C GLN A 185 10.91 -5.90 6.24
N ASN A 186 9.87 -6.04 5.40
CA ASN A 186 9.92 -6.55 4.03
C ASN A 186 10.24 -8.05 3.89
N THR A 187 10.21 -8.84 4.97
CA THR A 187 10.19 -10.31 4.84
C THR A 187 8.88 -10.79 4.22
N LEU A 188 7.75 -10.13 4.52
CA LEU A 188 6.48 -10.30 3.81
C LEU A 188 6.13 -9.02 3.03
N SER A 189 5.65 -9.16 1.81
CA SER A 189 5.04 -8.05 1.07
C SER A 189 3.91 -8.49 0.17
N VAL A 190 2.98 -7.57 -0.08
CA VAL A 190 1.88 -7.78 -1.01
C VAL A 190 1.92 -6.73 -2.12
N VAL A 191 1.66 -7.17 -3.34
CA VAL A 191 1.56 -6.32 -4.54
C VAL A 191 0.18 -6.53 -5.14
N LEU A 192 -0.60 -5.45 -5.26
CA LEU A 192 -1.87 -5.49 -5.97
C LEU A 192 -1.64 -5.04 -7.41
N TYR A 193 -2.13 -5.81 -8.38
CA TYR A 193 -1.94 -5.53 -9.81
C TYR A 193 -3.21 -5.84 -10.62
N LEU A 194 -3.34 -5.18 -11.76
CA LEU A 194 -4.36 -5.46 -12.77
C LEU A 194 -3.74 -6.28 -13.91
N PRO A 195 -4.32 -7.42 -14.32
CA PRO A 195 -3.95 -8.07 -15.57
C PRO A 195 -4.42 -7.22 -16.77
N PRO A 196 -3.85 -7.41 -17.98
CA PRO A 196 -4.27 -6.69 -19.18
C PRO A 196 -5.72 -7.02 -19.58
N TYR A 197 -6.17 -8.25 -19.33
CA TYR A 197 -7.52 -8.69 -19.67
C TYR A 197 -8.07 -9.71 -18.65
N PRO A 198 -9.31 -9.52 -18.14
CA PRO A 198 -10.06 -8.26 -18.15
C PRO A 198 -9.40 -7.25 -17.18
N PRO A 199 -9.33 -5.95 -17.53
CA PRO A 199 -8.56 -4.94 -16.79
C PRO A 199 -9.11 -4.61 -15.39
N THR A 200 -10.25 -5.18 -15.00
CA THR A 200 -10.87 -5.04 -13.67
C THR A 200 -10.68 -6.26 -12.76
N ALA A 201 -10.12 -7.38 -13.26
CA ALA A 201 -9.88 -8.58 -12.45
C ALA A 201 -8.59 -8.49 -11.63
N ALA A 202 -8.55 -7.55 -10.67
CA ALA A 202 -7.42 -7.33 -9.81
C ALA A 202 -6.93 -8.61 -9.11
N ARG A 203 -5.60 -8.75 -9.02
CA ARG A 203 -4.91 -9.88 -8.40
C ARG A 203 -3.96 -9.38 -7.32
N LEU A 204 -3.85 -10.17 -6.26
CA LEU A 204 -2.96 -9.95 -5.13
C LEU A 204 -1.82 -10.97 -5.21
N LEU A 205 -0.59 -10.49 -5.38
CA LEU A 205 0.63 -11.29 -5.24
C LEU A 205 1.14 -11.10 -3.81
N CYS A 206 1.27 -12.21 -3.07
CA CYS A 206 1.97 -12.25 -1.80
C CYS A 206 3.36 -12.86 -2.02
N ARG A 207 4.38 -12.26 -1.42
CA ARG A 207 5.71 -12.86 -1.23
C ARG A 207 6.02 -12.91 0.26
N TRP A 208 6.58 -14.02 0.73
CA TRP A 208 7.17 -14.14 2.06
C TRP A 208 8.55 -14.82 2.00
N THR A 209 9.32 -14.68 3.07
CA THR A 209 10.52 -15.47 3.31
C THR A 209 10.12 -16.81 3.92
N ALA A 210 10.49 -17.92 3.28
CA ALA A 210 10.25 -19.27 3.80
C ALA A 210 11.25 -19.64 4.92
N ARG A 211 11.06 -20.80 5.57
CA ARG A 211 11.85 -21.21 6.76
C ARG A 211 13.35 -21.42 6.48
N ASP A 212 13.69 -21.78 5.24
CA ASP A 212 15.05 -21.90 4.69
C ASP A 212 15.65 -20.54 4.24
N GLY A 213 14.87 -19.46 4.32
CA GLY A 213 15.21 -18.14 3.81
C GLY A 213 15.08 -17.99 2.29
N SER A 214 14.48 -18.97 1.60
CA SER A 214 14.14 -18.83 0.17
C SER A 214 12.92 -17.91 -0.01
N PRO A 215 12.68 -17.38 -1.21
CA PRO A 215 11.48 -16.61 -1.49
C PRO A 215 10.34 -17.54 -1.84
N ALA A 216 9.22 -17.39 -1.13
CA ALA A 216 7.98 -18.08 -1.44
C ALA A 216 6.91 -17.09 -1.91
N TYR A 217 6.07 -17.53 -2.84
CA TYR A 217 5.10 -16.68 -3.53
C TYR A 217 3.73 -17.35 -3.63
N ALA A 218 2.67 -16.55 -3.64
CA ALA A 218 1.33 -16.99 -4.00
C ALA A 218 0.55 -15.85 -4.65
N SER A 219 -0.24 -16.14 -5.69
CA SER A 219 -1.13 -15.15 -6.30
C SER A 219 -2.57 -15.63 -6.39
N ARG A 220 -3.51 -14.74 -6.10
CA ARG A 220 -4.97 -14.98 -6.14
C ARG A 220 -5.69 -13.74 -6.68
N GLY A 221 -6.78 -13.93 -7.42
CA GLY A 221 -7.71 -12.86 -7.76
C GLY A 221 -8.49 -12.38 -6.52
N LEU A 222 -8.83 -11.10 -6.46
CA LEU A 222 -9.63 -10.55 -5.35
C LEU A 222 -11.01 -11.22 -5.21
N HIS A 223 -11.58 -11.66 -6.34
CA HIS A 223 -12.84 -12.41 -6.38
C HIS A 223 -12.79 -13.77 -5.66
N GLU A 224 -11.58 -14.34 -5.47
CA GLU A 224 -11.36 -15.65 -4.82
C GLU A 224 -11.19 -15.55 -3.29
N LEU A 225 -11.08 -14.32 -2.75
CA LEU A 225 -10.71 -14.06 -1.36
C LEU A 225 -11.84 -13.35 -0.61
N ARG A 226 -12.08 -13.75 0.64
CA ARG A 226 -13.00 -13.05 1.58
C ARG A 226 -12.19 -12.18 2.53
N ILE A 227 -12.47 -10.88 2.63
CA ILE A 227 -11.76 -9.98 3.57
C ILE A 227 -12.54 -9.73 4.86
N LYS A 228 -11.84 -9.76 6.00
CA LYS A 228 -12.39 -9.41 7.32
C LYS A 228 -11.38 -8.64 8.15
N ARG A 229 -11.84 -7.74 9.01
CA ARG A 229 -10.99 -7.13 10.05
C ARG A 229 -11.07 -7.94 11.35
N LYS A 230 -9.93 -8.05 12.05
CA LYS A 230 -9.85 -8.45 13.46
C LYS A 230 -8.77 -7.63 14.17
N GLY A 231 -9.16 -6.69 15.02
CA GLY A 231 -8.28 -5.74 15.68
C GLY A 231 -7.47 -4.89 14.69
N CYS A 232 -6.14 -5.00 14.81
CA CYS A 232 -5.17 -4.31 13.95
C CYS A 232 -4.87 -5.07 12.63
N ALA A 233 -5.61 -6.15 12.32
CA ALA A 233 -5.32 -7.02 11.20
C ALA A 233 -6.47 -7.13 10.19
N LEU A 234 -6.12 -7.28 8.92
CA LEU A 234 -7.01 -7.77 7.87
C LEU A 234 -6.67 -9.23 7.58
N LYS A 235 -7.68 -10.08 7.72
CA LYS A 235 -7.64 -11.50 7.33
C LYS A 235 -8.24 -11.63 5.95
N LEU A 236 -7.52 -12.32 5.07
CA LEU A 236 -7.99 -12.74 3.77
C LEU A 236 -8.14 -14.26 3.83
N GLU A 237 -9.38 -14.72 3.75
CA GLU A 237 -9.75 -16.13 3.74
C GLU A 237 -9.98 -16.61 2.30
N ARG A 238 -9.73 -17.88 2.01
CA ARG A 238 -10.12 -18.56 0.76
C ARG A 238 -11.09 -19.70 1.10
N TRP A 239 -11.92 -20.12 0.16
CA TRP A 239 -12.65 -21.37 0.32
C TRP A 239 -11.70 -22.58 0.16
N SER A 240 -11.76 -23.53 1.09
CA SER A 240 -11.05 -24.81 1.00
C SER A 240 -12.03 -25.91 0.62
N LEU A 241 -11.86 -26.50 -0.57
CA LEU A 241 -12.67 -27.63 -1.02
C LEU A 241 -12.43 -28.87 -0.14
N GLU A 242 -11.17 -29.14 0.21
CA GLU A 242 -10.76 -30.27 1.06
C GLU A 242 -11.39 -30.24 2.46
N ARG A 243 -11.58 -29.04 3.03
CA ARG A 243 -12.14 -28.87 4.39
C ARG A 243 -13.59 -28.39 4.43
N GLY A 244 -14.20 -28.12 3.28
CA GLY A 244 -15.56 -27.58 3.17
C GLY A 244 -15.79 -26.26 3.92
N LYS A 245 -14.75 -25.44 4.13
CA LYS A 245 -14.84 -24.20 4.94
C LYS A 245 -13.85 -23.12 4.51
N PRO A 246 -14.06 -21.86 4.92
CA PRO A 246 -13.06 -20.81 4.75
C PRO A 246 -11.78 -21.12 5.55
N GLU A 247 -10.63 -20.98 4.90
CA GLU A 247 -9.29 -21.07 5.50
C GLU A 247 -8.59 -19.72 5.40
N GLU A 248 -7.78 -19.38 6.40
CA GLU A 248 -6.89 -18.21 6.32
C GLU A 248 -5.86 -18.42 5.19
N TRP A 249 -5.79 -17.47 4.26
CA TRP A 249 -4.79 -17.46 3.18
C TRP A 249 -3.67 -16.47 3.51
N LEU A 250 -4.04 -15.31 4.05
CA LEU A 250 -3.12 -14.23 4.40
C LEU A 250 -3.69 -13.39 5.55
N VAL A 251 -2.86 -13.05 6.52
CA VAL A 251 -3.21 -12.17 7.64
C VAL A 251 -2.20 -11.02 7.69
N LEU A 252 -2.69 -9.80 7.48
CA LEU A 252 -1.90 -8.58 7.40
C LEU A 252 -2.13 -7.72 8.64
N TYR A 253 -1.10 -7.54 9.47
CA TYR A 253 -1.14 -6.65 10.63
C TYR A 253 -0.62 -5.27 10.25
N PHE A 254 -1.46 -4.24 10.45
CA PHE A 254 -1.16 -2.87 10.08
C PHE A 254 -0.70 -2.05 11.29
N LYS A 255 0.34 -1.24 11.11
CA LYS A 255 0.82 -0.27 12.12
C LYS A 255 0.08 1.07 12.09
N GLY A 256 -0.61 1.39 11.00
CA GLY A 256 -1.36 2.62 10.80
C GLY A 256 -2.79 2.30 10.37
N TRP A 257 -3.77 2.84 11.07
CA TRP A 257 -5.19 2.58 10.84
C TRP A 257 -5.64 3.03 9.44
N GLU A 258 -5.19 4.19 8.99
CA GLU A 258 -5.52 4.76 7.68
C GLU A 258 -5.12 3.81 6.54
N LYS A 259 -3.92 3.21 6.61
CA LYS A 259 -3.47 2.23 5.59
C LYS A 259 -4.28 0.95 5.61
N MET A 260 -4.80 0.54 6.77
CA MET A 260 -5.71 -0.61 6.89
C MET A 260 -7.06 -0.30 6.24
N VAL A 261 -7.65 0.85 6.56
CA VAL A 261 -8.91 1.34 5.97
C VAL A 261 -8.79 1.45 4.45
N LEU A 262 -7.72 2.09 3.94
CA LEU A 262 -7.49 2.23 2.50
C LEU A 262 -7.30 0.89 1.81
N PHE A 263 -6.54 -0.05 2.39
CA PHE A 263 -6.36 -1.38 1.80
C PHE A 263 -7.70 -2.13 1.71
N HIS A 264 -8.51 -2.07 2.77
CA HIS A 264 -9.85 -2.65 2.78
C HIS A 264 -10.76 -2.03 1.72
N ASP A 265 -10.88 -0.70 1.70
CA ASP A 265 -11.79 -0.02 0.78
C ASP A 265 -11.36 -0.25 -0.69
N VAL A 266 -10.06 -0.20 -0.99
CA VAL A 266 -9.52 -0.52 -2.33
C VAL A 266 -9.76 -1.99 -2.71
N PHE A 267 -9.60 -2.93 -1.78
CA PHE A 267 -9.93 -4.34 -1.98
C PHE A 267 -11.41 -4.53 -2.33
N ALA A 268 -12.31 -3.93 -1.53
CA ALA A 268 -13.76 -4.07 -1.71
C ALA A 268 -14.23 -3.52 -3.07
N VAL A 269 -13.77 -2.33 -3.44
CA VAL A 269 -14.11 -1.70 -4.74
C VAL A 269 -13.62 -2.56 -5.90
N LEU A 270 -12.35 -2.96 -5.91
CA LEU A 270 -11.79 -3.76 -7.01
C LEU A 270 -12.38 -5.18 -7.07
N LYS A 271 -12.75 -5.77 -5.92
CA LYS A 271 -13.49 -7.03 -5.88
C LYS A 271 -14.87 -6.88 -6.53
N GLN A 272 -15.65 -5.85 -6.19
CA GLN A 272 -16.98 -5.64 -6.76
C GLN A 272 -16.98 -5.30 -8.26
N HIS A 273 -15.92 -4.66 -8.77
CA HIS A 273 -15.77 -4.36 -10.21
C HIS A 273 -15.23 -5.53 -11.04
N CYS A 274 -14.80 -6.63 -10.41
CA CYS A 274 -14.32 -7.82 -11.11
C CYS A 274 -15.50 -8.63 -11.69
N PRO A 275 -15.58 -8.89 -13.01
CA PRO A 275 -16.67 -9.65 -13.64
C PRO A 275 -16.81 -11.09 -13.15
N ARG A 276 -15.79 -11.62 -12.47
CA ARG A 276 -15.79 -12.97 -11.87
C ARG A 276 -16.34 -13.00 -10.44
N THR A 277 -16.65 -11.85 -9.85
CA THR A 277 -17.27 -11.77 -8.52
C THR A 277 -18.76 -12.01 -8.64
N VAL A 278 -19.19 -13.25 -8.40
CA VAL A 278 -20.61 -13.65 -8.44
C VAL A 278 -21.40 -12.99 -7.32
N MET A 279 -20.85 -13.01 -6.10
CA MET A 279 -21.42 -12.40 -4.89
C MET A 279 -20.27 -11.84 -4.05
N CYS A 280 -20.49 -10.68 -3.43
CA CYS A 280 -19.63 -10.15 -2.38
C CYS A 280 -20.45 -10.10 -1.10
N ASP A 281 -19.93 -10.67 -0.01
CA ASP A 281 -20.66 -10.71 1.25
C ASP A 281 -20.76 -9.28 1.84
N PRO A 282 -21.96 -8.84 2.27
CA PRO A 282 -22.17 -7.61 3.03
C PRO A 282 -21.13 -7.27 4.12
N GLU A 283 -20.59 -8.28 4.82
CA GLU A 283 -19.59 -8.11 5.87
C GLU A 283 -18.23 -7.70 5.32
N GLU A 284 -17.89 -8.09 4.08
CA GLU A 284 -16.63 -7.69 3.41
C GLU A 284 -16.64 -6.24 2.94
N LEU A 285 -17.84 -5.65 2.80
CA LEU A 285 -18.03 -4.26 2.37
C LEU A 285 -18.08 -3.29 3.55
N MET A 286 -18.00 -3.80 4.78
CA MET A 286 -17.99 -3.01 6.01
C MET A 286 -16.72 -3.31 6.78
N LEU A 287 -15.87 -2.30 6.99
CA LEU A 287 -14.72 -2.47 7.86
C LEU A 287 -15.22 -2.79 9.28
N GLY A 288 -14.89 -3.98 9.76
CA GLY A 288 -15.27 -4.44 11.09
C GLY A 288 -14.77 -3.52 12.20
N GLU A 289 -15.34 -3.67 13.39
CA GLU A 289 -14.89 -2.97 14.61
C GLU A 289 -15.00 -1.43 14.55
N GLU A 290 -15.89 -0.90 13.71
CA GLU A 290 -16.28 0.53 13.72
C GLU A 290 -17.69 0.73 14.31
N ARG A 291 -17.90 1.84 15.01
CA ARG A 291 -19.21 2.32 15.47
C ARG A 291 -19.73 3.37 14.47
N LYS A 292 -20.98 3.22 14.03
CA LYS A 292 -21.66 4.24 13.20
C LYS A 292 -22.21 5.32 14.12
N LEU A 293 -21.79 6.57 13.93
CA LEU A 293 -22.27 7.73 14.70
C LEU A 293 -23.37 8.50 13.96
N PHE A 294 -23.30 8.52 12.64
CA PHE A 294 -24.32 9.11 11.78
C PHE A 294 -24.38 8.34 10.45
N ARG A 295 -25.57 8.30 9.84
CA ARG A 295 -25.81 7.78 8.49
C ARG A 295 -26.96 8.55 7.84
N GLY A 296 -26.73 9.14 6.67
CA GLY A 296 -27.74 9.90 5.94
C GLY A 296 -27.46 9.92 4.43
N ARG A 297 -28.36 10.51 3.65
CA ARG A 297 -28.26 10.61 2.19
C ARG A 297 -27.68 11.95 1.76
N ILE A 298 -26.64 11.89 0.93
CA ILE A 298 -26.05 13.06 0.28
C ILE A 298 -26.37 13.06 -1.22
N THR A 299 -26.64 14.24 -1.75
CA THR A 299 -26.74 14.51 -3.18
C THR A 299 -25.35 14.82 -3.75
N THR A 300 -25.03 14.21 -4.88
CA THR A 300 -23.90 14.60 -5.73
C THR A 300 -24.42 14.88 -7.13
N ALA A 301 -23.59 15.44 -8.02
CA ALA A 301 -24.04 15.88 -9.35
C ALA A 301 -24.60 14.74 -10.24
N SER A 302 -24.14 13.50 -10.04
CA SER A 302 -24.54 12.33 -10.84
C SER A 302 -25.50 11.38 -10.12
N THR A 303 -25.26 11.07 -8.84
CA THR A 303 -26.09 10.11 -8.07
C THR A 303 -26.20 10.43 -6.57
N PRO A 304 -27.27 9.96 -5.89
CA PRO A 304 -27.35 10.00 -4.43
C PRO A 304 -26.42 8.95 -3.80
N HIS A 305 -25.76 9.32 -2.71
CA HIS A 305 -24.85 8.44 -1.96
C HIS A 305 -25.26 8.37 -0.48
N ILE A 306 -24.87 7.30 0.21
CA ILE A 306 -25.04 7.17 1.66
C ILE A 306 -23.75 7.61 2.34
N LEU A 307 -23.78 8.77 3.00
CA LEU A 307 -22.71 9.22 3.88
C LEU A 307 -22.85 8.54 5.23
N THR A 308 -21.76 7.96 5.73
CA THR A 308 -21.69 7.39 7.09
C THR A 308 -20.48 7.98 7.81
N LEU A 309 -20.68 8.42 9.05
CA LEU A 309 -19.64 8.82 9.98
C LEU A 309 -19.33 7.63 10.89
N TYR A 310 -18.12 7.11 10.78
CA TYR A 310 -17.61 6.00 11.56
C TYR A 310 -16.64 6.48 12.64
N LEU A 311 -16.64 5.79 13.77
CA LEU A 311 -15.64 5.91 14.83
C LEU A 311 -15.01 4.54 15.06
N ASP A 312 -13.69 4.46 14.95
CA ASP A 312 -12.95 3.23 15.16
C ASP A 312 -12.96 2.79 16.64
N LYS A 313 -13.31 1.53 16.95
CA LYS A 313 -13.37 1.08 18.35
C LYS A 313 -12.00 0.87 19.00
N THR A 314 -10.94 0.69 18.22
CA THR A 314 -9.58 0.39 18.73
C THR A 314 -8.77 1.67 18.95
N THR A 315 -8.95 2.66 18.08
CA THR A 315 -8.15 3.89 18.02
C THR A 315 -8.95 5.16 18.31
N SER A 316 -10.26 5.06 18.55
CA SER A 316 -11.18 6.19 18.73
C SER A 316 -11.06 7.27 17.65
N THR A 317 -10.62 6.89 16.44
CA THR A 317 -10.38 7.84 15.33
C THR A 317 -11.59 7.86 14.39
N PRO A 318 -12.12 9.05 14.04
CA PRO A 318 -13.27 9.16 13.15
C PRO A 318 -12.89 9.17 11.65
N ARG A 319 -13.76 8.59 10.81
CA ARG A 319 -13.72 8.75 9.35
C ARG A 319 -15.12 8.97 8.77
N LEU A 320 -15.16 9.71 7.66
CA LEU A 320 -16.31 9.77 6.77
C LEU A 320 -16.10 8.74 5.64
N SER A 321 -17.17 8.04 5.27
CA SER A 321 -17.20 7.22 4.06
C SER A 321 -18.53 7.40 3.33
N ALA A 322 -18.47 7.60 2.02
CA ALA A 322 -19.66 7.60 1.16
C ALA A 322 -19.74 6.29 0.40
N THR A 323 -20.94 5.69 0.37
CA THR A 323 -21.19 4.39 -0.25
C THR A 323 -22.36 4.44 -1.24
N ILE A 324 -22.34 3.54 -2.22
CA ILE A 324 -23.40 3.41 -3.23
C ILE A 324 -24.67 2.81 -2.59
N PRO A 325 -25.86 3.41 -2.76
CA PRO A 325 -27.08 2.98 -2.05
C PRO A 325 -27.75 1.73 -2.65
N HIS A 326 -27.70 1.56 -3.98
CA HIS A 326 -28.50 0.61 -4.76
C HIS A 326 -27.71 0.05 -5.95
N GLY A 327 -28.25 -0.96 -6.63
CA GLY A 327 -27.61 -1.61 -7.79
C GLY A 327 -26.53 -2.63 -7.44
N PRO A 328 -25.80 -3.17 -8.45
CA PRO A 328 -24.80 -4.23 -8.26
C PRO A 328 -23.64 -3.84 -7.33
N LEU A 329 -23.26 -2.56 -7.34
CA LEU A 329 -22.19 -2.01 -6.51
C LEU A 329 -22.68 -1.48 -5.16
N LYS A 330 -23.89 -1.85 -4.71
CA LYS A 330 -24.44 -1.45 -3.42
C LYS A 330 -23.45 -1.70 -2.27
N ARG A 331 -23.34 -0.73 -1.36
CA ARG A 331 -22.36 -0.64 -0.25
C ARG A 331 -20.90 -0.46 -0.66
N SER A 332 -20.54 -0.45 -1.95
CA SER A 332 -19.17 -0.13 -2.35
C SER A 332 -18.80 1.30 -1.89
N PRO A 333 -17.62 1.52 -1.29
CA PRO A 333 -17.17 2.86 -0.94
C PRO A 333 -16.76 3.62 -2.20
N VAL A 334 -17.28 4.84 -2.35
CA VAL A 334 -16.94 5.77 -3.45
C VAL A 334 -15.81 6.69 -3.02
N TRP A 335 -15.79 7.08 -1.75
CA TRP A 335 -14.65 7.75 -1.14
C TRP A 335 -14.64 7.59 0.38
N THR A 336 -13.46 7.73 0.96
CA THR A 336 -13.22 7.81 2.41
C THR A 336 -12.35 9.03 2.73
N ALA A 337 -12.70 9.75 3.80
CA ALA A 337 -11.93 10.88 4.32
C ALA A 337 -11.69 10.70 5.82
N PHE A 338 -10.43 10.84 6.25
CA PHE A 338 -10.04 10.75 7.65
C PHE A 338 -10.29 12.09 8.34
N VAL A 339 -10.86 12.06 9.56
CA VAL A 339 -11.19 13.27 10.31
C VAL A 339 -10.12 13.49 11.36
N HIS A 340 -9.33 14.57 11.21
CA HIS A 340 -8.29 14.92 12.16
C HIS A 340 -8.83 15.84 13.27
N PRO A 341 -8.19 15.88 14.46
CA PRO A 341 -8.58 16.80 15.53
C PRO A 341 -8.65 18.27 15.09
N ASP A 342 -7.75 18.70 14.20
CA ASP A 342 -7.80 20.05 13.60
C ASP A 342 -9.06 20.31 12.78
N SER A 343 -9.61 19.29 12.11
CA SER A 343 -10.82 19.37 11.30
C SER A 343 -12.09 19.51 12.17
N LEU A 344 -12.02 19.11 13.45
CA LEU A 344 -13.12 19.19 14.43
C LEU A 344 -13.28 20.59 15.05
N LYS A 345 -12.30 21.50 14.88
CA LYS A 345 -12.37 22.87 15.43
C LYS A 345 -13.60 23.63 14.89
N PRO A 346 -14.30 24.47 15.69
CA PRO A 346 -15.53 25.18 15.26
C PRO A 346 -15.39 26.05 14.00
N GLU A 347 -14.20 26.59 13.74
CA GLU A 347 -13.85 27.34 12.53
C GLU A 347 -13.89 26.51 11.22
N ASN A 348 -13.78 25.19 11.34
CA ASN A 348 -13.55 24.25 10.24
C ASN A 348 -14.82 23.53 9.77
N PHE A 349 -15.99 23.83 10.35
CA PHE A 349 -17.28 23.37 9.82
C PHE A 349 -18.36 24.46 9.88
N ARG A 350 -19.21 24.54 8.83
CA ARG A 350 -20.35 25.49 8.76
C ARG A 350 -21.53 24.85 8.02
N ARG A 351 -22.77 25.06 8.49
CA ARG A 351 -24.00 24.65 7.78
C ARG A 351 -24.67 25.84 7.10
N ARG A 352 -25.28 25.60 5.95
CA ARG A 352 -26.12 26.51 5.17
C ARG A 352 -27.30 25.69 4.63
N ALA A 353 -28.41 25.68 5.38
CA ALA A 353 -29.53 24.76 5.18
C ALA A 353 -29.05 23.30 5.02
N ARG A 354 -29.39 22.63 3.92
CA ARG A 354 -29.00 21.24 3.62
C ARG A 354 -27.53 21.05 3.25
N LYS A 355 -26.71 22.11 3.21
CA LYS A 355 -25.28 22.03 2.86
C LYS A 355 -24.40 22.19 4.10
N VAL A 356 -23.46 21.27 4.31
CA VAL A 356 -22.42 21.37 5.34
C VAL A 356 -21.05 21.49 4.67
N LEU A 357 -20.35 22.56 4.98
CA LEU A 357 -19.00 22.85 4.51
C LEU A 357 -18.01 22.40 5.58
N LEU A 358 -17.00 21.62 5.19
CA LEU A 358 -15.95 21.09 6.06
C LEU A 358 -14.57 21.49 5.51
N LYS A 359 -13.65 21.88 6.39
CA LYS A 359 -12.26 22.24 6.07
C LYS A 359 -11.29 21.16 6.55
N LYS A 360 -10.08 21.19 6.00
CA LYS A 360 -8.96 20.30 6.38
C LYS A 360 -9.36 18.81 6.33
N LEU A 361 -9.99 18.40 5.23
CA LEU A 361 -10.31 17.00 4.93
C LEU A 361 -9.80 16.66 3.53
N ASP A 362 -9.05 15.57 3.44
CA ASP A 362 -8.58 15.02 2.17
C ASP A 362 -9.36 13.74 1.81
N MET A 363 -9.94 13.75 0.62
CA MET A 363 -10.75 12.66 0.11
C MET A 363 -9.88 11.64 -0.65
N ASN A 364 -9.97 10.39 -0.25
CA ASN A 364 -9.49 9.24 -1.01
C ASN A 364 -10.65 8.72 -1.83
N VAL A 365 -10.60 8.97 -3.14
CA VAL A 365 -11.70 8.73 -4.08
C VAL A 365 -11.39 7.48 -4.90
N TYR A 366 -12.34 6.53 -4.92
CA TYR A 366 -12.19 5.20 -5.48
C TYR A 366 -12.86 5.02 -6.86
N ASP A 367 -13.38 6.11 -7.42
CA ASP A 367 -14.04 6.16 -8.73
C ASP A 367 -13.43 7.30 -9.59
N GLN A 368 -13.17 7.03 -10.87
CA GLN A 368 -12.68 8.03 -11.83
C GLN A 368 -13.79 9.01 -12.24
N GLY A 369 -15.05 8.59 -12.24
CA GLY A 369 -16.23 9.39 -12.59
C GLY A 369 -16.73 10.31 -11.48
N TYR A 370 -16.13 10.27 -10.29
CA TYR A 370 -16.63 11.03 -9.14
C TYR A 370 -16.30 12.52 -9.24
N GLU A 371 -17.23 13.29 -9.84
CA GLU A 371 -17.17 14.74 -9.96
C GLU A 371 -17.16 15.50 -8.63
N GLY A 372 -17.46 14.83 -7.50
CA GLY A 372 -17.47 15.46 -6.17
C GLY A 372 -16.10 15.91 -5.64
N ARG A 373 -15.04 15.91 -6.47
CA ARG A 373 -13.79 16.66 -6.26
C ARG A 373 -13.97 18.19 -6.26
N ARG A 374 -15.18 18.72 -6.49
CA ARG A 374 -15.52 20.16 -6.39
C ARG A 374 -15.29 20.71 -4.97
N ARG A 375 -14.02 21.03 -4.67
CA ARG A 375 -13.64 21.92 -3.56
C ARG A 375 -14.32 23.28 -3.78
N GLY A 376 -14.89 23.86 -2.73
CA GLY A 376 -15.38 25.24 -2.75
C GLY A 376 -14.25 26.23 -3.04
N ARG A 377 -14.58 27.51 -3.30
CA ARG A 377 -13.60 28.55 -3.68
C ARG A 377 -12.41 28.71 -2.71
N GLY A 378 -12.51 28.23 -1.46
CA GLY A 378 -11.44 28.21 -0.45
C GLY A 378 -10.89 26.81 -0.10
N GLY A 379 -11.02 25.80 -0.97
CA GLY A 379 -10.53 24.43 -0.69
C GLY A 379 -11.46 23.57 0.17
N GLU A 380 -12.63 24.10 0.53
CA GLU A 380 -13.61 23.48 1.43
C GLU A 380 -14.32 22.28 0.78
N MET A 381 -14.56 21.20 1.53
CA MET A 381 -15.39 20.08 1.12
C MET A 381 -16.86 20.42 1.39
N VAL A 382 -17.73 20.32 0.37
CA VAL A 382 -19.16 20.64 0.51
C VAL A 382 -20.00 19.36 0.43
N LEU A 383 -20.64 19.01 1.55
CA LEU A 383 -21.62 17.94 1.65
C LEU A 383 -23.02 18.53 1.44
N GLY A 384 -23.71 18.16 0.36
CA GLY A 384 -25.13 18.46 0.18
C GLY A 384 -25.99 17.29 0.62
N PHE A 385 -26.83 17.46 1.63
CA PHE A 385 -27.77 16.44 2.09
C PHE A 385 -29.08 16.49 1.29
N CYS A 386 -29.76 15.34 1.14
CA CYS A 386 -31.08 15.31 0.51
C CYS A 386 -32.12 16.05 1.37
N GLU A 387 -32.08 15.75 2.67
CA GLU A 387 -33.02 16.20 3.69
C GLU A 387 -32.31 17.17 4.65
N ASP A 388 -33.05 18.13 5.20
CA ASP A 388 -32.46 19.12 6.12
C ASP A 388 -32.20 18.52 7.52
N GLY A 389 -33.05 17.59 7.97
CA GLY A 389 -32.84 16.82 9.20
C GLY A 389 -31.58 15.95 9.17
N ASP A 390 -31.21 15.40 8.01
CA ASP A 390 -29.95 14.67 7.81
C ASP A 390 -28.73 15.60 8.03
N ALA A 391 -28.78 16.84 7.52
CA ALA A 391 -27.72 17.83 7.74
C ALA A 391 -27.62 18.27 9.21
N GLU A 392 -28.73 18.28 9.93
CA GLU A 392 -28.79 18.59 11.37
C GLU A 392 -28.22 17.47 12.22
N ALA A 393 -28.69 16.24 12.01
CA ALA A 393 -28.20 15.05 12.71
C ALA A 393 -26.70 14.83 12.44
N PHE A 394 -26.22 15.09 11.22
CA PHE A 394 -24.79 15.08 10.91
C PHE A 394 -24.01 16.11 11.74
N LEU A 395 -24.48 17.36 11.79
CA LEU A 395 -23.82 18.39 12.60
C LEU A 395 -23.85 18.08 14.11
N SER A 396 -24.93 17.47 14.60
CA SER A 396 -25.03 17.05 16.00
C SER A 396 -23.96 16.00 16.33
N ALA A 397 -23.84 14.96 15.50
CA ALA A 397 -22.80 13.94 15.64
C ALA A 397 -21.38 14.51 15.49
N TRP A 398 -21.17 15.47 14.59
CA TRP A 398 -19.88 16.14 14.40
C TRP A 398 -19.49 17.00 15.62
N LYS A 399 -20.44 17.73 16.21
CA LYS A 399 -20.23 18.49 17.45
C LYS A 399 -19.98 17.59 18.66
N ALA A 400 -20.65 16.44 18.73
CA ALA A 400 -20.39 15.44 19.78
C ALA A 400 -18.95 14.92 19.71
N LEU A 401 -18.47 14.53 18.51
CA LEU A 401 -17.07 14.18 18.28
C LEU A 401 -16.09 15.30 18.64
N ALA A 402 -16.40 16.55 18.27
CA ALA A 402 -15.55 17.68 18.59
C ALA A 402 -15.45 17.93 20.11
N LYS A 403 -16.50 17.62 20.87
CA LYS A 403 -16.50 17.67 22.35
C LYS A 403 -15.72 16.49 22.95
N GLU A 404 -15.90 15.27 22.43
CA GLU A 404 -15.14 14.09 22.86
C GLU A 404 -13.63 14.25 22.61
N ALA A 405 -13.23 14.93 21.52
CA ALA A 405 -11.82 15.16 21.15
C ALA A 405 -11.17 16.40 21.81
N ALA A 406 -11.92 17.15 22.63
CA ALA A 406 -11.43 18.31 23.38
C ALA A 406 -11.26 18.02 24.89
N LEU A 407 -11.56 16.79 25.31
CA LEU A 407 -11.34 16.22 26.63
C LEU A 407 -10.08 15.32 26.59
#